data_AF-A0A9E1MHS1-F1
#
_entry.id   AF-A0A9E1MHS1-F1
#
_cell.length_a   1.000
_cell.length_b   1.000
_cell.length_c   1.000
_cell.angle_alpha   90.00
_cell.angle_beta   90.00
_cell.angle_gamma   90.00
#
_symmetry.space_group_name_H-M   'P 1'
#
loop_
_entity.id
_entity.type
_entity.pdbx_description
1 polymer ?
#
loop_
_entity_poly.entity_id
_entity_poly.type
_entity_poly.pdbx_seq_one_letter_code
_entity_poly.pdbx_strand_id
1 'polypeptide(L)' 'MNTYKIYKLNQNVKDLLEQYHIDYSYDYLVPYITNRDKNRMCSLEASVLDVDDLEQGFKIICREMIEKNK' A
#
# COMPACT_ATOMS: atom_id res chain seq x y z
N MET A 1 14.44 -17.80 3.54
CA MET A 1 13.40 -16.76 3.72
C MET A 1 13.39 -15.89 2.47
N ASN A 2 12.21 -15.59 1.94
CA ASN A 2 12.08 -14.67 0.81
C ASN A 2 11.96 -13.26 1.38
N THR A 3 12.94 -12.40 1.13
CA THR A 3 12.88 -10.98 1.50
C THR A 3 12.23 -10.21 0.35
N TYR A 4 11.16 -9.46 0.64
CA TYR A 4 10.53 -8.59 -0.35
C TYR A 4 11.31 -7.28 -0.48
N LYS A 5 11.63 -6.86 -1.72
CA LYS A 5 12.20 -5.53 -1.98
C LYS A 5 11.10 -4.57 -2.38
N ILE A 6 10.90 -3.53 -1.57
CA ILE A 6 9.88 -2.50 -1.77
C ILE A 6 10.57 -1.18 -2.13
N TYR A 7 10.27 -0.59 -3.28
CA TYR A 7 10.94 0.65 -3.66
C TYR A 7 10.52 1.84 -2.76
N LYS A 8 9.22 2.02 -2.53
CA LYS A 8 8.67 3.07 -1.66
C LYS A 8 7.64 2.48 -0.72
N LEU A 9 7.71 2.90 0.54
CA LEU A 9 6.92 2.38 1.65
C LEU A 9 6.39 3.56 2.48
N ASN A 10 5.20 3.43 3.07
CA ASN A 10 4.70 4.37 4.08
C ASN A 10 4.70 3.71 5.48
N GLN A 11 4.41 4.49 6.53
CA GLN A 11 4.43 3.98 7.90
C GLN A 11 3.39 2.87 8.15
N ASN A 12 2.17 3.00 7.62
CA ASN A 12 1.11 2.01 7.82
C ASN A 12 1.50 0.62 7.28
N VAL A 13 2.10 0.57 6.08
CA VAL A 13 2.56 -0.68 5.49
C VAL A 13 3.76 -1.23 6.27
N LYS A 14 4.64 -0.36 6.79
CA LYS A 14 5.77 -0.77 7.63
C LYS A 14 5.28 -1.51 8.88
N ASP A 15 4.34 -0.89 9.60
CA ASP A 15 3.75 -1.43 10.83
C ASP A 15 3.05 -2.77 10.54
N LEU A 16 2.33 -2.86 9.43
CA LEU A 16 1.67 -4.09 9.00
C LEU A 16 2.68 -5.22 8.71
N LEU A 17 3.73 -4.95 7.95
CA LEU A 17 4.75 -5.95 7.63
C LEU A 17 5.46 -6.45 8.90
N GLU A 18 5.74 -5.56 9.84
CA GLU A 18 6.34 -5.89 11.14
C GLU A 18 5.38 -6.71 12.02
N GLN A 19 4.10 -6.34 12.07
CA GLN A 19 3.06 -7.08 12.79
C GLN A 19 2.94 -8.54 12.33
N TYR A 20 3.06 -8.78 11.03
CA TYR A 20 2.97 -10.12 10.44
C TYR A 20 4.33 -10.83 10.33
N HIS A 21 5.40 -10.24 10.87
CA HIS A 21 6.76 -10.78 10.84
C HIS A 21 7.25 -11.12 9.41
N ILE A 22 6.91 -10.26 8.45
CA ILE A 22 7.33 -10.41 7.05
C ILE A 22 8.70 -9.78 6.87
N ASP A 23 9.67 -10.50 6.29
CA ASP A 23 10.97 -9.93 5.96
C ASP A 23 10.88 -9.02 4.73
N TYR A 24 11.35 -7.78 4.88
CA TYR A 24 11.37 -6.82 3.78
C TYR A 24 12.61 -5.93 3.83
N SER A 25 12.86 -5.27 2.71
CA SER A 25 13.80 -4.16 2.58
C SER A 25 13.13 -3.05 1.79
N TYR A 26 13.53 -1.80 2.04
CA TYR A 26 12.99 -0.66 1.31
C TYR A 26 14.04 0.41 1.02
N ASP A 27 13.84 1.14 -0.08
CA ASP A 27 14.75 2.22 -0.46
C ASP A 27 14.30 3.56 0.16
N TYR A 28 12.99 3.82 0.27
CA TYR A 28 12.45 5.09 0.78
C TYR A 28 11.21 4.91 1.66
N LEU A 29 11.24 5.50 2.86
CA LEU A 29 10.06 5.72 3.70
C LEU A 29 9.45 7.09 3.36
N VAL A 30 8.18 7.11 2.95
CA VAL A 30 7.46 8.30 2.51
C VAL A 30 6.15 8.48 3.29
N PRO A 31 5.60 9.70 3.42
CA PRO A 31 4.32 9.91 4.10
C PRO A 31 3.15 9.18 3.43
N TYR A 32 3.16 9.10 2.10
CA TYR A 32 2.22 8.35 1.28
C TYR A 32 2.79 8.12 -0.12
N ILE A 33 2.27 7.12 -0.84
CA ILE A 33 2.60 6.87 -2.25
C ILE A 33 1.87 7.90 -3.10
N THR A 34 2.62 8.64 -3.92
CA THR A 34 2.07 9.64 -4.83
C THR A 34 1.49 8.98 -6.08
N ASN A 35 0.46 9.59 -6.68
CA ASN A 35 -0.05 9.21 -8.01
C ASN A 35 1.02 9.39 -9.11
N ARG A 36 0.69 8.96 -10.34
CA ARG A 36 1.58 9.07 -11.52
C ARG A 36 2.03 10.50 -11.78
N ASP A 37 1.15 11.48 -11.55
CA ASP A 37 1.43 12.91 -11.74
C ASP A 37 2.23 13.55 -10.59
N LYS A 38 2.51 12.78 -9.52
CA LYS A 38 3.28 13.18 -8.34
C LYS A 38 2.74 14.40 -7.60
N ASN A 39 1.43 14.66 -7.69
CA ASN A 39 0.80 15.84 -7.10
C ASN A 39 -0.15 15.53 -5.94
N ARG A 40 -0.56 14.27 -5.78
CA ARG A 40 -1.49 13.84 -4.71
C ARG A 40 -1.25 12.39 -4.34
N MET A 41 -1.88 11.94 -3.26
CA MET A 41 -1.88 10.54 -2.85
C MET A 41 -2.44 9.64 -3.95
N CYS A 42 -1.87 8.45 -4.09
CA CYS A 42 -2.36 7.41 -4.98
C CYS A 42 -3.79 7.04 -4.56
N SER A 43 -4.72 6.98 -5.53
CA SER A 43 -6.13 6.69 -5.23
C SER A 43 -6.33 5.33 -4.56
N LEU A 44 -5.46 4.35 -4.85
CA LEU A 44 -5.52 3.03 -4.23
C LEU A 44 -5.13 3.06 -2.75
N GLU A 45 -4.15 3.88 -2.39
CA GLU A 45 -3.78 4.02 -0.98
C GLU A 45 -4.84 4.84 -0.23
N ALA A 46 -5.36 5.88 -0.86
CA ALA A 46 -6.44 6.69 -0.28
C ALA A 46 -7.71 5.88 -0.01
N SER A 47 -8.04 4.88 -0.83
CA SER A 47 -9.27 4.08 -0.66
C SER A 47 -9.21 3.10 0.53
N VAL A 48 -8.03 2.86 1.09
CA VAL A 48 -7.82 1.94 2.21
C VAL A 48 -7.15 2.59 3.42
N LEU A 49 -7.02 3.92 3.42
CA LEU A 49 -6.26 4.65 4.45
C LEU A 49 -6.78 4.40 5.87
N ASP A 50 -8.11 4.30 6.01
CA ASP A 50 -8.83 4.11 7.28
C ASP A 50 -9.43 2.69 7.38
N VAL A 51 -8.87 1.70 6.67
CA VAL A 51 -9.37 0.32 6.63
C VAL A 51 -8.38 -0.62 7.31
N ASP A 52 -8.73 -1.06 8.52
CA ASP A 52 -7.87 -1.96 9.32
C ASP A 52 -8.02 -3.45 8.96
N ASP A 53 -9.18 -3.85 8.40
CA ASP A 53 -9.45 -5.24 8.05
C ASP A 53 -8.83 -5.61 6.69
N LEU A 54 -7.90 -6.56 6.69
CA LEU A 54 -7.16 -6.99 5.50
C LEU A 54 -8.06 -7.49 4.37
N GLU A 55 -9.10 -8.27 4.70
CA GLU A 55 -10.00 -8.84 3.69
C GLU A 55 -10.83 -7.73 3.02
N GLN A 56 -11.35 -6.79 3.80
CA GLN A 56 -12.04 -5.61 3.29
C GLN A 56 -11.12 -4.72 2.46
N GLY A 57 -9.89 -4.44 2.93
CA GLY A 57 -8.91 -3.68 2.19
C GLY A 57 -8.61 -4.31 0.82
N PHE A 58 -8.42 -5.63 0.78
CA PHE A 58 -8.21 -6.36 -0.47
C PHE A 58 -9.41 -6.24 -1.44
N LYS A 59 -10.64 -6.42 -0.94
CA LYS A 59 -11.87 -6.28 -1.76
C LYS A 59 -12.00 -4.88 -2.37
N ILE A 60 -11.70 -3.84 -1.59
CA ILE A 60 -11.71 -2.44 -2.06
C ILE A 60 -10.71 -2.23 -3.19
N ILE A 61 -9.45 -2.68 -3.00
CA ILE A 61 -8.42 -2.56 -4.03
C ILE A 61 -8.82 -3.30 -5.32
N CYS A 62 -9.31 -4.55 -5.22
CA CYS A 62 -9.77 -5.29 -6.39
C CYS A 62 -10.88 -4.56 -7.15
N ARG A 63 -11.84 -3.97 -6.43
CA ARG A 63 -12.92 -3.19 -7.03
C ARG A 63 -12.38 -1.96 -7.76
N GLU A 64 -11.53 -1.17 -7.11
CA GLU A 64 -10.90 0.02 -7.71
C GLU A 64 -10.08 -0.31 -8.96
N MET A 65 -9.36 -1.43 -8.96
CA MET A 65 -8.59 -1.89 -10.11
C MET A 65 -9.50 -2.31 -11.28
N ILE A 66 -10.64 -2.96 -11.02
CA ILE A 66 -11.62 -3.32 -12.06
C ILE A 66 -12.27 -2.06 -12.64
N GLU A 67 -12.71 -1.13 -11.80
CA GLU A 67 -13.37 0.10 -12.23
C GLU A 67 -12.43 1.01 -13.03
N LYS A 68 -11.13 1.05 -12.71
CA LYS A 68 -10.13 1.85 -13.45
C LYS A 68 -9.66 1.23 -14.77
N ASN A 69 -9.94 -0.06 -15.00
CA ASN A 69 -9.64 -0.74 -16.27
C ASN A 69 -10.84 -0.77 -17.24
N LYS A 70 -11.95 -0.13 -16.87
CA LYS A 70 -13.08 0.14 -17.76
C LYS A 70 -12.92 1.50 -18.41
#